data_AF-A0A522PX61-F1
#
_entry.id   AF-A0A522PX61-F1
#
_cell.length_a   1.000
_cell.length_b   1.000
_cell.length_c   1.000
_cell.angle_alpha   90.00
_cell.angle_beta   90.00
_cell.angle_gamma   90.00
#
_symmetry.space_group_name_H-M   'P 1'
#
loop_
_entity.id
_entity.type
_entity.pdbx_description
1 polymer ?
#
loop_
_entity_poly.entity_id
_entity_poly.type
_entity_poly.pdbx_seq_one_letter_code
_entity_poly.pdbx_strand_id
1 'polypeptide(L)' 'MKNRIWFKPWRWIYAPVSAAGWLAVVLTLLFCTNTFLAIDRHSHSVSDTLYGIFPYWVPALGILNWIASRTSEKIR' A
#
# COMPACT_ATOMS: atom_id res chain seq x y z
N MET A 1 -15.34 -12.31 19.32
CA MET A 1 -14.29 -12.57 18.29
C MET A 1 -13.03 -11.83 18.72
N LYS A 2 -11.91 -12.53 18.89
CA LYS A 2 -10.63 -11.90 19.24
C LYS A 2 -10.20 -11.08 18.01
N ASN A 3 -10.41 -9.76 18.03
CA ASN A 3 -9.96 -8.89 16.94
C ASN A 3 -8.44 -9.01 16.85
N ARG A 4 -7.94 -9.81 15.89
CA ARG A 4 -6.50 -9.88 15.65
C ARG A 4 -6.10 -8.55 15.03
N ILE A 5 -5.25 -7.82 15.72
CA ILE A 5 -4.66 -6.57 15.25
C ILE A 5 -3.78 -6.91 14.05
N TRP A 6 -4.02 -6.28 12.90
CA TRP A 6 -3.21 -6.51 11.70
C TRP A 6 -2.13 -5.46 11.54
N PHE A 7 -2.46 -4.23 11.95
CA PHE A 7 -1.56 -3.10 11.87
C PHE A 7 -1.44 -2.39 13.22
N LYS A 8 -0.27 -1.81 13.48
CA LYS A 8 -0.05 -0.92 14.61
C LYS A 8 0.12 0.50 14.09
N PRO A 9 -0.59 1.50 14.65
CA PRO A 9 -0.39 2.89 14.25
C PRO A 9 1.05 3.31 14.58
N TRP A 10 1.72 3.91 13.61
CA TRP A 10 3.05 4.47 13.73
C TRP A 10 3.04 5.90 13.19
N ARG A 11 2.65 6.83 14.07
CA ARG A 11 2.46 8.26 13.76
C ARG A 11 1.46 8.46 12.62
N TRP A 12 1.94 8.54 11.38
CA TRP A 12 1.16 8.89 10.18
C TRP A 12 0.94 7.69 9.26
N ILE A 13 1.58 6.56 9.57
CA ILE A 13 1.50 5.31 8.81
C ILE A 13 1.10 4.16 9.74
N TYR A 14 0.85 3.00 9.14
CA TYR A 14 0.47 1.78 9.86
C TYR A 14 1.48 0.68 9.59
N ALA A 15 2.12 0.15 10.63
CA ALA A 15 3.09 -0.94 10.53
C ALA A 15 2.37 -2.31 10.58
N PRO A 16 2.61 -3.24 9.64
CA PRO A 16 2.03 -4.57 9.71
C PRO A 16 2.62 -5.37 10.88
N VAL A 17 1.75 -5.95 11.71
CA VAL A 17 2.14 -6.78 12.88
C VAL A 17 1.59 -8.21 12.80
N SER A 18 0.75 -8.50 11.80
CA SER A 18 0.21 -9.84 11.56
C SER A 18 0.55 -10.35 10.16
N ALA A 19 0.45 -11.67 9.96
CA ALA A 19 0.60 -12.28 8.64
C ALA A 19 -0.37 -11.69 7.60
N ALA A 20 -1.60 -11.36 7.99
CA ALA A 20 -2.58 -10.74 7.10
C ALA A 20 -2.22 -9.29 6.75
N GLY A 21 -1.67 -8.53 7.71
CA GLY A 21 -1.14 -7.20 7.44
C GLY A 21 0.05 -7.23 6.48
N TRP A 22 0.99 -8.15 6.69
CA TRP A 22 2.11 -8.38 5.77
C TRP A 22 1.66 -8.81 4.38
N LEU A 23 0.66 -9.70 4.29
CA LEU A 23 0.10 -10.12 3.01
C LEU A 23 -0.49 -8.93 2.24
N ALA A 24 -1.25 -8.06 2.90
CA ALA A 24 -1.81 -6.86 2.27
C ALA A 24 -0.69 -5.95 1.73
N VAL A 25 0.36 -5.70 2.53
CA VAL A 25 1.52 -4.90 2.10
C VAL A 25 2.23 -5.53 0.90
N VAL A 26 2.50 -6.83 0.94
CA VAL A 26 3.18 -7.55 -0.15
C VAL A 26 2.37 -7.48 -1.44
N LEU A 27 1.06 -7.71 -1.37
CA LEU A 27 0.19 -7.62 -2.55
C LEU A 27 0.18 -6.21 -3.14
N THR A 28 0.10 -5.17 -2.30
CA THR A 28 0.19 -3.78 -2.77
C THR A 28 1.54 -3.48 -3.40
N LEU A 29 2.64 -3.93 -2.80
CA LEU A 29 3.98 -3.73 -3.36
C LEU A 29 4.17 -4.45 -4.70
N LEU A 30 3.72 -5.71 -4.81
CA LEU A 30 3.76 -6.46 -6.07
C LEU A 30 2.97 -5.74 -7.18
N PHE A 31 1.79 -5.20 -6.85
CA PHE A 31 1.01 -4.39 -7.79
C PHE A 31 1.73 -3.11 -8.21
N CYS A 32 2.30 -2.36 -7.25
CA CYS A 32 3.07 -1.15 -7.54
C CYS A 32 4.30 -1.44 -8.41
N THR A 33 5.04 -2.51 -8.12
CA THR A 33 6.20 -2.93 -8.92
C THR A 33 5.77 -3.36 -10.32
N ASN A 34 4.68 -4.13 -10.44
CA ASN A 34 4.18 -4.58 -11.75
C ASN A 34 3.76 -3.40 -12.63
N THR A 35 2.99 -2.47 -12.08
CA THR A 35 2.54 -1.26 -12.80
C THR A 35 3.71 -0.35 -13.16
N PHE A 36 4.67 -0.14 -12.25
CA PHE A 36 5.88 0.62 -12.54
C PHE A 36 6.67 0.02 -13.71
N LEU A 37 6.96 -1.29 -13.67
CA LEU A 37 7.67 -1.95 -14.75
C LEU A 37 6.92 -1.88 -16.09
N ALA A 38 5.59 -1.94 -16.09
CA ALA A 38 4.80 -1.83 -17.31
C ALA A 38 4.85 -0.42 -17.92
N ILE A 39 4.80 0.61 -17.09
CA ILE A 39 4.79 2.02 -17.50
C ILE A 39 6.19 2.48 -17.92
N ASP A 40 7.21 2.17 -17.11
CA ASP A 40 8.58 2.60 -17.33
C ASP A 40 9.15 2.07 -18.66
N ARG A 41 8.75 0.86 -19.08
CA ARG A 41 9.11 0.27 -20.39
C ARG A 41 8.69 1.11 -21.60
N HIS A 42 7.70 1.98 -21.44
CA HIS A 42 7.16 2.82 -22.51
C HIS A 42 7.41 4.32 -22.23
N SER A 43 8.12 4.65 -21.15
CA SER A 43 8.35 6.03 -20.73
C SER A 43 9.62 6.58 -21.38
N HIS A 44 9.59 7.85 -21.80
CA HIS A 44 10.73 8.54 -22.42
C HIS A 44 11.46 9.47 -21.44
N SER A 45 10.86 9.71 -20.28
CA SER A 45 11.42 10.52 -19.21
C SER A 45 10.97 10.02 -17.83
N VAL A 46 11.70 10.42 -16.78
CA VAL A 46 11.29 10.14 -15.39
C VAL A 46 9.93 10.76 -15.07
N SER A 47 9.65 11.95 -15.63
CA SER A 47 8.36 12.60 -15.47
C SER A 47 7.23 11.78 -16.08
N ASP A 48 7.41 11.18 -17.26
CA ASP A 48 6.41 10.31 -17.90
C ASP A 48 6.10 9.10 -17.01
N THR A 49 7.13 8.46 -16.44
CA THR A 49 6.94 7.34 -15.50
C THR A 49 6.16 7.80 -14.27
N LEU A 50 6.52 8.94 -13.67
CA LEU A 50 5.86 9.48 -12.47
C LEU A 50 4.38 9.82 -12.71
N TYR A 51 4.06 10.47 -13.83
CA TYR A 51 2.67 10.75 -14.21
C TYR A 51 1.91 9.47 -14.55
N GLY A 52 2.57 8.51 -15.21
CA GLY A 52 1.96 7.24 -15.60
C GLY A 52 1.61 6.33 -14.43
N ILE A 53 2.44 6.27 -13.37
CA ILE A 53 2.17 5.40 -12.20
C ILE A 53 1.11 5.98 -11.26
N PHE A 54 0.94 7.30 -11.24
CA PHE A 54 0.02 8.02 -10.36
C PHE A 54 -1.40 7.41 -10.29
N PRO A 55 -2.11 7.18 -11.42
CA PRO A 55 -3.48 6.62 -11.38
C PRO A 55 -3.57 5.21 -10.80
N TYR A 56 -2.46 4.49 -10.66
CA TYR A 56 -2.42 3.14 -10.08
C TYR A 56 -1.95 3.15 -8.63
N TRP A 57 -0.86 3.87 -8.36
CA TRP A 57 -0.21 3.87 -7.05
C TRP A 57 -1.05 4.57 -5.99
N VAL A 58 -1.66 5.72 -6.32
CA VAL A 58 -2.48 6.49 -5.37
C VAL A 58 -3.67 5.67 -4.85
N PRO A 59 -4.54 5.07 -5.69
CA PRO A 59 -5.64 4.27 -5.19
C PRO A 59 -5.16 3.00 -4.47
N ALA A 60 -4.11 2.33 -4.95
CA ALA A 60 -3.59 1.11 -4.30
C ALA A 60 -3.10 1.38 -2.87
N LEU A 61 -2.31 2.44 -2.69
CA LEU A 61 -1.83 2.89 -1.39
C LEU A 61 -2.99 3.42 -0.51
N GLY A 62 -3.98 4.08 -1.12
CA GLY A 62 -5.19 4.53 -0.43
C GLY A 62 -6.01 3.37 0.14
N ILE A 63 -6.19 2.29 -0.63
CA ILE A 63 -6.86 1.07 -0.17
C ILE A 63 -6.07 0.41 0.96
N LEU A 64 -4.74 0.30 0.83
CA LEU A 64 -3.90 -0.26 1.88
C LEU A 64 -4.02 0.56 3.17
N ASN A 65 -3.97 1.89 3.08
CA ASN A 65 -4.13 2.79 4.22
C ASN A 65 -5.53 2.66 4.85
N TRP A 66 -6.58 2.53 4.03
CA TRP A 66 -7.93 2.31 4.51
C TRP A 66 -8.05 0.96 5.26
N ILE A 67 -7.55 -0.14 4.69
CA ILE A 67 -7.51 -1.45 5.35
C ILE A 67 -6.77 -1.35 6.69
N ALA A 68 -5.61 -0.71 6.69
CA ALA A 68 -4.80 -0.54 7.88
C ALA A 68 -5.54 0.28 8.95
N SER A 69 -6.26 1.34 8.58
CA SER A 69 -7.07 2.15 9.50
C SER A 69 -8.22 1.36 10.14
N ARG A 70 -8.79 0.38 9.41
CA ARG A 70 -9.89 -0.47 9.89
C ARG A 70 -9.42 -1.62 10.76
N THR A 71 -8.15 -2.01 10.64
CA THR A 71 -7.57 -3.20 11.28
C THR A 71 -6.46 -2.86 12.26
N SER A 72 -6.24 -1.57 12.52
CA SER A 72 -5.33 -1.08 13.54
C SER A 72 -5.95 -1.11 14.93
N GLU A 73 -5.12 -1.32 15.94
CA GLU A 73 -5.50 -1.11 17.33
C GLU A 73 -5.99 0.33 17.53
N LYS A 74 -7.18 0.51 18.11
CA LYS A 74 -7.65 1.85 18.48
C LYS A 74 -6.74 2.38 19.57
N ILE A 75 -6.03 3.47 19.30
CA ILE A 75 -5.43 4.28 20.36
C ILE A 75 -6.61 4.74 21.22
N ARG A 76 -6.67 4.23 22.45
CA ARG A 76 -7.69 4.60 23.44
C ARG A 76 -7.39 5.97 24.01
#